data_AF-A0A1R2BAZ0-F1
#
_entry.id   AF-A0A1R2BAZ0-F1
#
_cell.length_a   1.000
_cell.length_b   1.000
_cell.length_c   1.000
_cell.angle_alpha   90.00
_cell.angle_beta   90.00
_cell.angle_gamma   90.00
#
_symmetry.space_group_name_H-M   'P 1'
#
loop_
_entity.id
_entity.type
_entity.pdbx_description
1 polymer ?
#
loop_
_entity_poly.entity_id
_entity_poly.type
_entity_poly.pdbx_seq_one_letter_code
_entity_poly.pdbx_strand_id
1 'polypeptide(L)'
;MGLCLSSSLSKDKLRKQVTEKFDAFDYRISPDDVFTFTHRSRRELTGMCAPDKFIQSLYKVYREFIIETATEINYANNKSKKKLYIGKIRPPPLIEEMWCLAILYSRKYVEIGSILVGETIDRVPGIGKVDMRMVKKLWPDYEDEFLEIDKGFIVWVLNKNAADVFYYIYTSVTKILMSSPCLDPDSLCFYLNEIHDRISKVLGKIDLTRSVSSIPSSHKNMNLQLAESPSAILEKILTLLPENLLGTIKHKFLVGDTANDFIQEYARFMTLIFFTKYTLTPSEEVDIVWHEHQMDTIAYRTFCDKVYGRFIHHSPTVGGNADAVKFSNFYQETLDFYKFLFKESPPIGLWPNNCDRFNPRNFVGSWYSFARLFDCAVVLSRENGGSRLTNLTQEMFKRYFEWTGKVRMYEENDKENAIE
;
A
#
# COMPACT_ATOMS: atom_id res chain seq x y z
N MET A 1 -45.03 -3.63 -35.42
CA MET A 1 -44.42 -4.50 -34.39
C MET A 1 -42.96 -4.11 -34.27
N GLY A 2 -42.60 -3.41 -33.20
CA GLY A 2 -41.24 -2.89 -32.98
C GLY A 2 -40.28 -3.98 -32.53
N LEU A 3 -39.22 -4.20 -33.30
CA LEU A 3 -38.05 -4.97 -32.87
C LEU A 3 -37.09 -4.02 -32.14
N CYS A 4 -37.24 -3.92 -30.81
CA CYS A 4 -36.18 -3.37 -29.97
C CYS A 4 -35.23 -4.51 -29.60
N LEU A 5 -34.34 -4.86 -30.54
CA LEU A 5 -33.20 -5.73 -30.26
C LEU A 5 -32.15 -4.87 -29.54
N SER A 6 -32.13 -4.91 -28.21
CA SER A 6 -30.95 -4.46 -27.45
C SER A 6 -29.80 -5.43 -27.74
N SER A 7 -29.03 -5.17 -28.80
CA SER A 7 -27.81 -5.94 -29.05
C SER A 7 -26.83 -5.64 -27.92
N SER A 8 -26.72 -6.54 -26.95
CA SER A 8 -25.69 -6.46 -25.92
C SER A 8 -24.32 -6.33 -26.61
N LEU A 9 -23.54 -5.29 -26.31
CA LEU A 9 -22.21 -5.14 -26.89
C LEU A 9 -21.37 -6.39 -26.57
N SER A 10 -20.62 -6.89 -27.55
CA SER A 10 -19.62 -7.92 -27.31
C SER A 10 -18.57 -7.42 -26.31
N LYS A 11 -17.98 -8.33 -25.54
CA LYS A 11 -16.97 -7.99 -24.54
C LYS A 11 -15.76 -7.28 -25.17
N ASP A 12 -15.34 -7.70 -26.37
CA ASP A 12 -14.23 -7.07 -27.10
C ASP A 12 -14.52 -5.62 -27.48
N LYS A 13 -15.76 -5.32 -27.90
CA LYS A 13 -16.15 -3.95 -28.26
C LYS A 13 -16.19 -3.05 -27.02
N LEU A 14 -16.67 -3.57 -25.88
CA LEU A 14 -16.60 -2.85 -24.60
C LEU A 14 -15.16 -2.59 -24.19
N ARG A 15 -14.29 -3.61 -24.29
CA ARG A 15 -12.88 -3.48 -23.95
C ARG A 15 -12.20 -2.39 -24.76
N LYS A 16 -12.49 -2.32 -26.07
CA LYS A 16 -11.97 -1.25 -26.94
C LYS A 16 -12.44 0.14 -26.48
N GLN A 17 -13.72 0.32 -26.19
CA GLN A 17 -14.26 1.60 -25.71
C GLN A 17 -13.67 2.03 -24.35
N VAL A 18 -13.55 1.09 -23.41
CA VAL A 18 -12.92 1.33 -22.10
C VAL A 18 -11.45 1.72 -22.28
N THR A 19 -10.75 1.05 -23.20
CA THR A 19 -9.34 1.35 -23.51
C THR A 19 -9.18 2.78 -24.04
N GLU A 20 -9.98 3.18 -25.03
CA GLU A 20 -9.95 4.55 -25.60
C GLU A 20 -10.20 5.62 -24.54
N LYS A 21 -11.16 5.37 -23.64
CA LYS A 21 -11.46 6.28 -22.52
C LYS A 21 -10.33 6.36 -21.50
N PHE A 22 -9.71 5.24 -21.15
CA PHE A 22 -8.58 5.21 -20.22
C PHE A 22 -7.38 5.96 -20.79
N ASP A 23 -7.04 5.73 -22.06
CA ASP A 23 -5.88 6.34 -22.72
C ASP A 23 -6.04 7.84 -22.94
N ALA A 24 -7.28 8.31 -23.09
CA ALA A 24 -7.59 9.74 -23.19
C ALA A 24 -7.65 10.46 -21.83
N PHE A 25 -7.57 9.73 -20.71
CA PHE A 25 -7.72 10.32 -19.38
C PHE A 25 -6.47 11.06 -18.93
N ASP A 26 -6.65 12.32 -18.51
CA ASP A 26 -5.58 13.13 -17.95
C ASP A 26 -5.50 12.97 -16.43
N TYR A 27 -4.45 12.26 -16.00
CA TYR A 27 -4.15 12.02 -14.59
C TYR A 27 -3.59 13.25 -13.85
N ARG A 28 -3.21 14.33 -14.55
CA ARG A 28 -2.64 15.52 -13.92
C ARG A 28 -3.65 16.23 -13.02
N ILE A 29 -3.23 16.59 -11.82
CA ILE A 29 -4.09 17.35 -10.88
C ILE A 29 -4.11 18.84 -11.25
N SER A 30 -3.03 19.34 -11.85
CA SER A 30 -2.84 20.72 -12.33
C SER A 30 -2.27 20.70 -13.76
N PRO A 31 -2.56 21.69 -14.62
CA PRO A 31 -1.93 21.80 -15.94
C PRO A 31 -0.38 21.78 -15.89
N ASP A 32 0.20 22.31 -14.81
CA ASP A 32 1.65 22.40 -14.57
C ASP A 32 2.22 21.19 -13.79
N ASP A 33 1.40 20.15 -13.59
CA ASP A 33 1.81 18.93 -12.89
C ASP A 33 2.87 18.17 -13.72
N VAL A 34 4.13 18.32 -13.32
CA VAL A 34 5.28 17.56 -13.83
C VAL A 34 5.40 16.17 -13.20
N PHE A 35 4.60 15.87 -12.18
CA PHE A 35 4.66 14.63 -11.41
C PHE A 35 3.75 13.56 -12.02
N THR A 36 4.16 13.03 -13.19
CA THR A 36 3.41 12.00 -13.92
C THR A 36 3.16 10.75 -13.06
N PHE A 37 2.21 9.91 -13.49
CA PHE A 37 1.96 8.59 -12.89
C PHE A 37 3.26 7.81 -12.65
N THR A 38 4.16 7.79 -13.65
CA THR A 38 5.49 7.14 -13.58
C THR A 38 6.36 7.70 -12.46
N HIS A 39 6.39 9.02 -12.24
CA HIS A 39 7.16 9.64 -11.17
C HIS A 39 6.60 9.27 -9.79
N ARG A 40 5.26 9.24 -9.66
CA ARG A 40 4.59 8.81 -8.43
C ARG A 40 4.87 7.34 -8.12
N SER A 41 4.72 6.45 -9.12
CA SER A 41 5.03 5.04 -8.95
C SER A 41 6.50 4.81 -8.57
N ARG A 42 7.43 5.55 -9.16
CA ARG A 42 8.86 5.45 -8.84
C ARG A 42 9.15 5.83 -7.39
N ARG A 43 8.53 6.92 -6.90
CA ARG A 43 8.69 7.38 -5.52
C ARG A 43 8.17 6.35 -4.52
N GLU A 44 6.99 5.79 -4.77
CA GLU A 44 6.22 5.08 -3.74
C GLU A 44 6.38 3.55 -3.75
N LEU A 45 6.88 2.95 -4.82
CA LEU A 45 6.90 1.48 -4.93
C LEU A 45 8.28 0.86 -4.94
N THR A 46 9.34 1.66 -5.09
CA THR A 46 10.67 1.10 -5.44
C THR A 46 11.88 1.91 -4.97
N GLY A 47 11.68 2.83 -4.04
CA GLY A 47 12.75 3.55 -3.33
C GLY A 47 13.57 4.43 -4.25
N MET A 48 12.98 4.88 -5.37
CA MET A 48 13.66 5.58 -6.47
C MET A 48 14.72 4.76 -7.24
N CYS A 49 14.93 3.49 -6.87
CA CYS A 49 15.99 2.64 -7.41
C CYS A 49 15.51 1.70 -8.53
N ALA A 50 14.20 1.58 -8.78
CA ALA A 50 13.73 0.69 -9.85
C ALA A 50 14.20 1.17 -11.23
N PRO A 51 14.65 0.24 -12.09
CA PRO A 51 14.93 0.52 -13.48
C PRO A 51 13.70 1.07 -14.22
N ASP A 52 13.93 1.98 -15.18
CA ASP A 52 12.86 2.55 -16.03
C ASP A 52 12.00 1.48 -16.69
N LYS A 53 12.62 0.40 -17.18
CA LYS A 53 11.93 -0.75 -17.80
C LYS A 53 10.93 -1.39 -16.84
N PHE A 54 11.30 -1.55 -15.56
CA PHE A 54 10.42 -2.13 -14.55
C PHE A 54 9.20 -1.23 -14.31
N ILE A 55 9.41 0.07 -14.14
CA ILE A 55 8.30 1.04 -13.95
C ILE A 55 7.38 1.09 -15.18
N GLN A 56 7.92 0.98 -16.39
CA GLN A 56 7.11 0.90 -17.61
C GLN A 56 6.25 -0.38 -17.65
N SER A 57 6.83 -1.54 -17.30
CA SER A 57 6.09 -2.80 -17.19
C SER A 57 5.00 -2.70 -16.13
N LEU A 58 5.32 -2.14 -14.97
CA LEU A 58 4.40 -1.93 -13.86
C LEU A 58 3.19 -1.06 -14.27
N TYR A 59 3.42 0.06 -14.96
CA TYR A 59 2.33 0.89 -15.50
C TYR A 59 1.49 0.14 -16.55
N LYS A 60 2.12 -0.58 -17.47
CA LYS A 60 1.42 -1.37 -18.49
C LYS A 60 0.48 -2.39 -17.85
N VAL A 61 0.94 -3.05 -16.79
CA VAL A 61 0.15 -4.01 -16.03
C VAL A 61 -1.00 -3.33 -15.29
N TYR A 62 -0.76 -2.20 -14.62
CA TYR A 62 -1.80 -1.40 -13.97
C TYR A 62 -2.90 -0.98 -14.96
N ARG A 63 -2.50 -0.46 -16.12
CA ARG A 63 -3.41 -0.07 -17.20
C ARG A 63 -4.29 -1.24 -17.63
N GLU A 64 -3.69 -2.41 -17.86
CA GLU A 64 -4.42 -3.60 -18.27
C GLU A 64 -5.40 -4.08 -17.19
N PHE A 65 -4.97 -4.04 -15.92
CA PHE A 65 -5.80 -4.35 -14.77
C PHE A 65 -7.06 -3.47 -14.71
N ILE A 66 -6.92 -2.14 -14.81
CA ILE A 66 -8.06 -1.22 -14.75
C ILE A 66 -8.99 -1.42 -15.96
N ILE A 67 -8.44 -1.56 -17.17
CA ILE A 67 -9.24 -1.79 -18.38
C ILE A 67 -10.05 -3.07 -18.26
N GLU A 68 -9.44 -4.17 -17.83
CA GLU A 68 -10.14 -5.44 -17.72
C GLU A 68 -11.21 -5.39 -16.61
N THR A 69 -10.89 -4.78 -15.47
CA THR A 69 -11.84 -4.59 -14.35
C THR A 69 -13.06 -3.77 -14.79
N ALA A 70 -12.85 -2.64 -15.46
CA ALA A 70 -13.93 -1.81 -15.97
C ALA A 70 -14.74 -2.51 -17.08
N THR A 71 -14.08 -3.30 -17.93
CA THR A 71 -14.75 -4.10 -18.97
C THR A 71 -15.68 -5.14 -18.36
N GLU A 72 -15.23 -5.86 -17.33
CA GLU A 72 -16.04 -6.84 -16.60
C GLU A 72 -17.26 -6.21 -15.92
N ILE A 73 -17.07 -5.06 -15.26
CA ILE A 73 -18.16 -4.31 -14.63
C ILE A 73 -19.20 -3.90 -15.68
N ASN A 74 -18.78 -3.27 -16.76
CA ASN A 74 -19.67 -2.82 -17.83
C ASN A 74 -20.41 -3.99 -18.49
N TYR A 75 -19.70 -5.10 -18.75
CA TYR A 75 -20.30 -6.29 -19.34
C TYR A 75 -21.35 -6.93 -18.42
N ALA A 76 -21.08 -7.01 -17.11
CA ALA A 76 -22.03 -7.51 -16.13
C ALA A 76 -23.25 -6.58 -15.98
N ASN A 77 -23.03 -5.27 -15.94
CA ASN A 77 -24.10 -4.28 -15.79
C ASN A 77 -25.02 -4.19 -17.01
N ASN A 78 -24.50 -4.46 -18.22
CA ASN A 78 -25.34 -4.56 -19.42
C ASN A 78 -26.32 -5.74 -19.38
N LYS A 79 -26.06 -6.76 -18.55
CA LYS A 79 -26.90 -7.96 -18.40
C LYS A 79 -27.83 -7.92 -17.18
N SER A 80 -27.61 -7.00 -16.26
CA SER A 80 -28.29 -6.95 -14.96
C SER A 80 -29.24 -5.76 -14.85
N LYS A 81 -30.36 -5.94 -14.15
CA LYS A 81 -31.27 -4.83 -13.77
C LYS A 81 -30.70 -3.99 -12.62
N LYS A 82 -29.83 -4.56 -11.78
CA LYS A 82 -29.15 -3.88 -10.68
C LYS A 82 -27.68 -3.67 -11.04
N LYS A 83 -27.25 -2.42 -11.13
CA LYS A 83 -25.85 -2.08 -11.40
C LYS A 83 -25.00 -2.29 -10.15
N LEU A 84 -23.86 -2.94 -10.32
CA LEU A 84 -22.82 -3.10 -9.29
C LEU A 84 -21.49 -2.64 -9.90
N TYR A 85 -20.68 -1.93 -9.12
CA TYR A 85 -19.41 -1.36 -9.59
C TYR A 85 -18.20 -1.99 -8.86
N ILE A 86 -18.38 -3.21 -8.34
CA ILE A 86 -17.35 -3.93 -7.58
C ILE A 86 -16.40 -4.61 -8.56
N GLY A 87 -15.09 -4.33 -8.42
CA GLY A 87 -14.03 -5.01 -9.16
C GLY A 87 -14.00 -6.50 -8.83
N LYS A 88 -14.00 -7.36 -9.86
CA LYS A 88 -13.99 -8.83 -9.71
C LYS A 88 -12.63 -9.48 -9.92
N ILE A 89 -11.65 -8.69 -10.34
CA ILE A 89 -10.29 -9.13 -10.64
C ILE A 89 -9.42 -8.65 -9.49
N ARG A 90 -8.58 -9.55 -8.97
CA ARG A 90 -7.57 -9.15 -7.99
C ARG A 90 -6.37 -8.57 -8.74
N PRO A 91 -5.86 -7.40 -8.35
CA PRO A 91 -4.64 -6.85 -8.92
C PRO A 91 -3.45 -7.78 -8.61
N PRO A 92 -2.42 -7.83 -9.48
CA PRO A 92 -1.14 -8.42 -9.13
C PRO A 92 -0.49 -7.75 -7.90
N PRO A 93 0.47 -8.42 -7.23
CA PRO A 93 1.31 -7.79 -6.23
C PRO A 93 1.97 -6.50 -6.76
N LEU A 94 2.22 -5.54 -5.87
CA LEU A 94 2.61 -4.15 -6.18
C LEU A 94 1.59 -3.34 -6.97
N ILE A 95 0.80 -3.93 -7.88
CA ILE A 95 -0.33 -3.23 -8.52
C ILE A 95 -1.43 -2.98 -7.49
N GLU A 96 -1.62 -3.90 -6.55
CA GLU A 96 -2.48 -3.68 -5.39
C GLU A 96 -2.07 -2.43 -4.61
N GLU A 97 -0.79 -2.32 -4.34
CA GLU A 97 -0.22 -1.21 -3.58
C GLU A 97 -0.16 0.07 -4.42
N MET A 98 0.05 -0.05 -5.73
CA MET A 98 -0.17 1.04 -6.67
C MET A 98 -1.60 1.52 -6.65
N TRP A 99 -2.56 0.60 -6.53
CA TRP A 99 -3.96 0.99 -6.46
C TRP A 99 -4.16 1.79 -5.16
N CYS A 100 -3.58 1.37 -4.05
CA CYS A 100 -3.51 2.17 -2.82
C CYS A 100 -2.90 3.57 -3.07
N LEU A 101 -1.78 3.65 -3.79
CA LEU A 101 -1.02 4.90 -4.01
C LEU A 101 -1.56 5.81 -5.12
N ALA A 102 -2.21 5.23 -6.12
CA ALA A 102 -2.85 5.94 -7.22
C ALA A 102 -4.22 6.49 -6.77
N ILE A 103 -4.85 5.86 -5.78
CA ILE A 103 -6.29 5.89 -5.60
C ILE A 103 -6.59 5.64 -4.11
N LEU A 104 -6.35 6.64 -3.29
CA LEU A 104 -7.26 6.85 -2.19
C LEU A 104 -7.84 8.24 -2.35
N TYR A 105 -8.98 8.24 -3.03
CA TYR A 105 -9.90 9.36 -3.16
C TYR A 105 -9.29 10.68 -3.63
N SER A 106 -8.19 10.63 -4.38
CA SER A 106 -7.91 11.72 -5.28
C SER A 106 -9.14 11.88 -6.18
N ARG A 107 -9.56 13.12 -6.39
CA ARG A 107 -10.65 13.47 -7.31
C ARG A 107 -10.53 12.75 -8.66
N LYS A 108 -9.30 12.48 -9.09
CA LYS A 108 -8.96 11.77 -10.33
C LYS A 108 -9.38 10.31 -10.36
N TYR A 109 -9.36 9.59 -9.25
CA TYR A 109 -9.87 8.22 -9.27
C TYR A 109 -11.39 8.17 -9.48
N VAL A 110 -12.10 9.01 -8.73
CA VAL A 110 -13.56 9.08 -8.85
C VAL A 110 -13.94 9.51 -10.28
N GLU A 111 -13.18 10.46 -10.84
CA GLU A 111 -13.34 10.91 -12.22
C GLU A 111 -13.11 9.77 -13.23
N ILE A 112 -11.99 9.04 -13.15
CA ILE A 112 -11.73 7.93 -14.09
C ILE A 112 -12.73 6.79 -13.90
N GLY A 113 -13.11 6.45 -12.67
CA GLY A 113 -14.17 5.46 -12.42
C GLY A 113 -15.48 5.86 -13.12
N SER A 114 -15.92 7.11 -12.91
CA SER A 114 -17.11 7.65 -13.55
C SER A 114 -17.03 7.58 -15.08
N ILE A 115 -15.88 7.92 -15.67
CA ILE A 115 -15.67 7.83 -17.13
C ILE A 115 -15.74 6.38 -17.63
N LEU A 116 -15.11 5.44 -16.91
CA LEU A 116 -14.94 4.06 -17.35
C LEU A 116 -16.20 3.22 -17.12
N VAL A 117 -16.82 3.30 -15.96
CA VAL A 117 -17.95 2.43 -15.57
C VAL A 117 -19.22 3.20 -15.16
N GLY A 118 -19.16 4.53 -15.08
CA GLY A 118 -20.28 5.37 -14.67
C GLY A 118 -20.33 5.68 -13.17
N GLU A 119 -19.45 5.08 -12.38
CA GLU A 119 -19.24 5.40 -10.95
C GLU A 119 -17.83 4.98 -10.51
N THR A 120 -17.48 5.25 -9.26
CA THR A 120 -16.32 4.70 -8.56
C THR A 120 -16.30 3.18 -8.66
N ILE A 121 -15.14 2.62 -9.03
CA ILE A 121 -14.91 1.19 -8.99
C ILE A 121 -14.63 0.80 -7.53
N ASP A 122 -15.59 0.13 -6.90
CA ASP A 122 -15.50 -0.34 -5.53
C ASP A 122 -14.59 -1.56 -5.42
N ARG A 123 -13.91 -1.67 -4.29
CA ARG A 123 -13.02 -2.77 -3.94
C ARG A 123 -13.47 -3.44 -2.65
N VAL A 124 -13.39 -4.77 -2.66
CA VAL A 124 -13.50 -5.59 -1.46
C VAL A 124 -12.24 -6.46 -1.39
N PRO A 125 -11.39 -6.30 -0.35
CA PRO A 125 -10.20 -7.11 -0.17
C PRO A 125 -10.50 -8.62 -0.24
N GLY A 126 -9.61 -9.38 -0.88
CA GLY A 126 -9.73 -10.84 -0.98
C GLY A 126 -10.70 -11.38 -2.05
N ILE A 127 -11.52 -10.55 -2.69
CA ILE A 127 -12.47 -11.01 -3.73
C ILE A 127 -11.81 -11.09 -5.12
N GLY A 128 -12.03 -12.21 -5.83
CA GLY A 128 -11.65 -12.41 -7.25
C GLY A 128 -10.59 -13.49 -7.45
N LYS A 129 -9.99 -13.58 -8.64
CA LYS A 129 -8.75 -14.34 -8.89
C LYS A 129 -7.70 -13.40 -9.48
N VAL A 130 -6.43 -13.67 -9.20
CA VAL A 130 -5.32 -12.97 -9.87
C VAL A 130 -5.08 -13.64 -11.21
N ASP A 131 -4.93 -12.85 -12.28
CA ASP A 131 -4.57 -13.38 -13.60
C ASP A 131 -3.04 -13.55 -13.69
N MET A 132 -2.57 -14.79 -13.70
CA MET A 132 -1.14 -15.10 -13.79
C MET A 132 -0.48 -14.59 -15.06
N ARG A 133 -1.23 -14.44 -16.16
CA ARG A 133 -0.70 -13.84 -17.40
C ARG A 133 -0.36 -12.37 -17.21
N MET A 134 -1.06 -11.69 -16.30
CA MET A 134 -0.81 -10.31 -15.93
C MET A 134 0.36 -10.20 -14.94
N VAL A 135 0.45 -11.12 -13.97
CA VAL A 135 1.58 -11.23 -13.04
C VAL A 135 2.89 -11.47 -13.79
N LYS A 136 2.91 -12.42 -14.73
CA LYS A 136 4.09 -12.77 -15.55
C LYS A 136 4.61 -11.63 -16.44
N LYS A 137 3.85 -10.54 -16.61
CA LYS A 137 4.33 -9.31 -17.29
C LYS A 137 5.20 -8.44 -16.39
N LEU A 138 5.03 -8.56 -15.07
CA LEU A 138 5.85 -7.88 -14.08
C LEU A 138 6.98 -8.80 -13.59
N TRP A 139 6.63 -10.05 -13.28
CA TRP A 139 7.50 -11.07 -12.72
C TRP A 139 7.38 -12.37 -13.52
N PRO A 140 8.12 -12.51 -14.64
CA PRO A 140 8.02 -13.66 -15.55
C PRO A 140 8.26 -15.02 -14.89
N ASP A 141 9.01 -15.00 -13.81
CA ASP A 141 9.50 -16.10 -12.98
C ASP A 141 8.52 -16.55 -11.87
N TYR A 142 7.46 -15.77 -11.60
CA TYR A 142 6.46 -16.15 -10.60
C TYR A 142 5.59 -17.31 -11.10
N GLU A 143 5.59 -18.40 -10.33
CA GLU A 143 4.63 -19.51 -10.47
C GLU A 143 3.46 -19.34 -9.50
N ASP A 144 2.40 -20.12 -9.70
CA ASP A 144 1.12 -19.99 -8.97
C ASP A 144 1.33 -20.19 -7.46
N GLU A 145 2.06 -21.23 -7.05
CA GLU A 145 2.33 -21.53 -5.63
C GLU A 145 3.14 -20.42 -4.96
N PHE A 146 4.18 -19.93 -5.64
CA PHE A 146 5.02 -18.84 -5.12
C PHE A 146 4.20 -17.55 -4.98
N LEU A 147 3.35 -17.23 -5.95
CA LEU A 147 2.49 -16.06 -5.86
C LEU A 147 1.51 -16.15 -4.68
N GLU A 148 0.90 -17.31 -4.43
CA GLU A 148 0.00 -17.46 -3.29
C GLU A 148 0.70 -17.21 -1.95
N ILE A 149 1.97 -17.61 -1.82
CA ILE A 149 2.80 -17.28 -0.66
C ILE A 149 3.12 -15.77 -0.64
N ASP A 150 3.68 -15.23 -1.72
CA ASP A 150 4.20 -13.86 -1.79
C ASP A 150 3.11 -12.80 -1.58
N LYS A 151 1.85 -13.08 -1.97
CA LYS A 151 0.70 -12.22 -1.66
C LYS A 151 0.56 -11.92 -0.18
N GLY A 152 0.91 -12.88 0.68
CA GLY A 152 0.96 -12.67 2.11
C GLY A 152 2.04 -11.65 2.47
N PHE A 153 3.18 -11.68 1.79
CA PHE A 153 4.41 -10.98 2.18
C PHE A 153 4.79 -9.80 1.29
N ILE A 154 3.81 -9.01 0.87
CA ILE A 154 4.06 -7.66 0.35
C ILE A 154 4.18 -6.69 1.51
N VAL A 155 5.38 -6.12 1.68
CA VAL A 155 5.73 -5.30 2.84
C VAL A 155 6.20 -3.91 2.46
N TRP A 156 5.83 -2.92 3.25
CA TRP A 156 6.35 -1.57 3.18
C TRP A 156 7.61 -1.46 4.02
N VAL A 157 8.69 -1.00 3.39
CA VAL A 157 9.97 -0.76 4.07
C VAL A 157 10.32 0.72 3.91
N LEU A 158 10.48 1.41 5.04
CA LEU A 158 11.04 2.77 5.04
C LEU A 158 12.46 2.73 4.46
N ASN A 159 12.79 3.66 3.55
CA ASN A 159 14.08 3.69 2.87
C ASN A 159 15.25 3.77 3.86
N LYS A 160 15.08 4.50 4.98
CA LYS A 160 16.06 4.54 6.07
C LYS A 160 16.34 3.17 6.70
N ASN A 161 15.38 2.24 6.64
CA ASN A 161 15.48 0.90 7.20
C ASN A 161 15.85 -0.16 6.14
N ALA A 162 15.87 0.18 4.85
CA ALA A 162 16.05 -0.80 3.77
C ALA A 162 17.36 -1.59 3.88
N ALA A 163 18.46 -0.92 4.22
CA ALA A 163 19.75 -1.58 4.41
C ALA A 163 19.72 -2.61 5.55
N ASP A 164 19.09 -2.27 6.67
CA ASP A 164 18.96 -3.16 7.82
C ASP A 164 18.05 -4.35 7.51
N VAL A 165 16.89 -4.10 6.87
CA VAL A 165 15.97 -5.17 6.42
C VAL A 165 16.70 -6.15 5.51
N PHE A 166 17.41 -5.67 4.49
CA PHE A 166 18.10 -6.54 3.54
C PHE A 166 19.25 -7.31 4.19
N TYR A 167 19.94 -6.67 5.14
CA TYR A 167 20.95 -7.34 5.95
C TYR A 167 20.35 -8.46 6.82
N TYR A 168 19.22 -8.21 7.50
CA TYR A 168 18.55 -9.23 8.30
C TYR A 168 18.04 -10.40 7.45
N ILE A 169 17.48 -10.13 6.26
CA ILE A 169 17.09 -11.17 5.32
C ILE A 169 18.32 -11.98 4.91
N TYR A 170 19.37 -11.33 4.38
CA TYR A 170 20.57 -12.01 3.87
C TYR A 170 21.26 -12.89 4.91
N THR A 171 21.43 -12.36 6.13
CA THR A 171 22.09 -13.11 7.21
C THR A 171 21.23 -14.28 7.71
N SER A 172 19.91 -14.09 7.79
CA SER A 172 18.97 -15.16 8.17
C SER A 172 18.96 -16.27 7.12
N VAL A 173 18.85 -15.92 5.84
CA VAL A 173 18.90 -16.86 4.71
C VAL A 173 20.23 -17.61 4.68
N THR A 174 21.35 -16.91 4.84
CA THR A 174 22.68 -17.56 4.88
C THR A 174 22.77 -18.60 6.00
N LYS A 175 22.26 -18.26 7.19
CA LYS A 175 22.21 -19.20 8.32
C LYS A 175 21.30 -20.40 8.04
N ILE A 176 20.15 -20.16 7.42
CA ILE A 176 19.21 -21.22 7.00
C ILE A 176 19.91 -22.17 6.02
N LEU A 177 20.57 -21.65 4.99
CA LEU A 177 21.27 -22.46 3.97
C LEU A 177 22.42 -23.31 4.54
N MET A 178 23.13 -22.86 5.58
CA MET A 178 24.16 -23.65 6.25
C MET A 178 23.63 -24.95 6.87
N SER A 179 22.33 -25.03 7.14
CA SER A 179 21.68 -26.23 7.68
C SER A 179 21.19 -27.22 6.61
N SER A 180 21.45 -26.95 5.32
CA SER A 180 20.94 -27.74 4.17
C SER A 180 19.41 -27.97 4.24
N PRO A 181 18.61 -26.89 4.30
CA PRO A 181 17.18 -26.95 4.58
C PRO A 181 16.38 -27.42 3.36
N CYS A 182 15.15 -27.90 3.60
CA CYS A 182 14.15 -27.99 2.54
C CYS A 182 13.63 -26.58 2.20
N LEU A 183 13.41 -26.30 0.92
CA LEU A 183 12.85 -25.04 0.44
C LEU A 183 11.53 -25.26 -0.32
N ASP A 184 10.79 -26.29 0.08
CA ASP A 184 9.41 -26.49 -0.35
C ASP A 184 8.51 -25.29 0.07
N PRO A 185 7.28 -25.18 -0.47
CA PRO A 185 6.42 -24.01 -0.25
C PRO A 185 6.09 -23.78 1.24
N ASP A 186 5.88 -24.85 2.01
CA ASP A 186 5.54 -24.76 3.43
C ASP A 186 6.74 -24.29 4.25
N SER A 187 7.93 -24.83 3.96
CA SER A 187 9.19 -24.42 4.57
C SER A 187 9.51 -22.96 4.25
N LEU A 188 9.30 -22.54 3.00
CA LEU A 188 9.45 -21.15 2.59
C LEU A 188 8.52 -20.23 3.39
N CYS A 189 7.23 -20.56 3.47
CA CYS A 189 6.27 -19.77 4.24
C CYS A 189 6.68 -19.66 5.71
N PHE A 190 7.15 -20.76 6.32
CA PHE A 190 7.69 -20.75 7.68
C PHE A 190 8.88 -19.80 7.82
N TYR A 191 9.88 -19.87 6.93
CA TYR A 191 11.05 -18.99 6.99
C TYR A 191 10.71 -17.52 6.76
N LEU A 192 9.79 -17.22 5.85
CA LEU A 192 9.32 -15.86 5.62
C LEU A 192 8.68 -15.28 6.87
N ASN A 193 7.80 -16.04 7.55
CA ASN A 193 7.20 -15.61 8.82
C ASN A 193 8.26 -15.39 9.91
N GLU A 194 9.18 -16.33 10.10
CA GLU A 194 10.24 -16.22 11.12
C GLU A 194 11.14 -14.99 10.92
N ILE A 195 11.54 -14.72 9.67
CA ILE A 195 12.38 -13.56 9.35
C ILE A 195 11.56 -12.28 9.49
N HIS A 196 10.32 -12.27 9.00
CA HIS A 196 9.39 -11.15 9.12
C HIS A 196 9.16 -10.77 10.59
N ASP A 197 8.80 -11.73 11.45
CA ASP A 197 8.54 -11.50 12.87
C ASP A 197 9.78 -10.95 13.59
N ARG A 198 10.96 -11.48 13.25
CA ARG A 198 12.23 -10.99 13.80
C ARG A 198 12.48 -9.53 13.41
N ILE A 199 12.30 -9.20 12.14
CA ILE A 199 12.49 -7.82 11.65
C ILE A 199 11.46 -6.90 12.28
N SER A 200 10.19 -7.31 12.31
CA SER A 200 9.08 -6.58 12.93
C SER A 200 9.33 -6.28 14.42
N LYS A 201 9.90 -7.24 15.16
CA LYS A 201 10.25 -7.05 16.58
C LYS A 201 11.38 -6.05 16.79
N VAL A 202 12.27 -5.89 15.82
CA VAL A 202 13.37 -4.92 15.88
C VAL A 202 12.88 -3.54 15.45
N LEU A 203 12.27 -3.45 14.27
CA LEU A 203 11.85 -2.19 13.66
C LEU A 203 10.60 -1.59 14.31
N GLY A 204 9.73 -2.42 14.88
CA GLY A 204 8.55 -1.98 15.62
C GLY A 204 8.86 -1.27 16.94
N LYS A 205 10.11 -1.30 17.42
CA LYS A 205 10.51 -0.58 18.64
C LYS A 205 10.64 0.91 18.37
N ILE A 206 9.54 1.64 18.56
CA ILE A 206 9.49 3.09 18.44
C ILE A 206 9.35 3.76 19.80
N ASP A 207 9.74 5.04 19.86
CA ASP A 207 9.61 5.86 21.06
C ASP A 207 8.17 6.35 21.22
N LEU A 208 7.42 5.75 22.14
CA LEU A 208 6.04 6.14 22.44
C LEU A 208 5.93 7.23 23.52
N THR A 209 7.04 7.87 23.90
CA THR A 209 7.00 8.95 24.89
C THR A 209 6.20 10.15 24.37
N ARG A 210 5.45 10.77 25.28
CA ARG A 210 4.69 11.99 25.02
C ARG A 210 5.43 13.15 25.67
N SER A 211 5.94 14.09 24.88
CA SER A 211 6.67 15.24 25.40
C SER A 211 5.74 16.11 26.27
N VAL A 212 6.22 16.58 27.43
CA VAL A 212 5.49 17.61 28.19
C VAL A 212 5.60 18.92 27.42
N SER A 213 4.50 19.39 26.85
CA SER A 213 4.44 20.64 26.09
C SER A 213 3.24 21.47 26.53
N SER A 214 3.26 22.78 26.27
CA SER A 214 2.15 23.67 26.60
C SER A 214 0.90 23.25 25.82
N ILE A 215 -0.19 22.96 26.54
CA ILE A 215 -1.49 22.66 25.94
C ILE A 215 -2.19 23.99 25.64
N PRO A 216 -2.61 24.25 24.38
CA PRO A 216 -3.38 25.44 24.07
C PRO A 216 -4.70 25.48 24.87
N SER A 217 -5.09 26.67 25.35
CA SER A 217 -6.37 26.87 26.04
C SER A 217 -7.56 26.91 25.07
N SER A 218 -7.32 27.25 23.80
CA SER A 218 -8.29 27.27 22.70
C SER A 218 -7.60 26.89 21.39
N HIS A 219 -8.38 26.49 20.39
CA HIS A 219 -7.85 26.20 19.05
C HIS A 219 -8.86 26.54 17.96
N LYS A 220 -8.42 27.23 16.90
CA LYS A 220 -9.28 27.68 15.79
C LYS A 220 -10.00 26.55 15.05
N ASN A 221 -9.40 25.35 15.05
CA ASN A 221 -9.96 24.18 14.37
C ASN A 221 -11.14 23.55 15.11
N MET A 222 -11.40 23.92 16.37
CA MET A 222 -12.48 23.35 17.16
C MET A 222 -13.85 23.81 16.64
N ASN A 223 -14.68 22.87 16.23
CA ASN A 223 -16.07 23.11 15.89
C ASN A 223 -16.94 23.07 17.16
N LEU A 224 -17.24 24.25 17.70
CA LEU A 224 -18.03 24.42 18.92
C LEU A 224 -19.52 24.08 18.77
N GLN A 225 -19.99 23.77 17.56
CA GLN A 225 -21.39 23.42 17.30
C GLN A 225 -21.70 21.93 17.54
N LEU A 226 -20.68 21.10 17.78
CA LEU A 226 -20.84 19.67 18.03
C LEU A 226 -21.10 19.43 19.51
N ALA A 227 -22.02 18.51 19.80
CA ALA A 227 -22.44 18.18 21.17
C ALA A 227 -21.67 16.96 21.73
N GLU A 228 -21.05 16.18 20.86
CA GLU A 228 -20.36 14.94 21.18
C GLU A 228 -19.05 15.21 21.90
N SER A 229 -18.68 14.32 22.84
CA SER A 229 -17.37 14.37 23.49
C SER A 229 -16.30 13.67 22.65
N PRO A 230 -15.03 14.10 22.72
CA PRO A 230 -13.93 13.43 22.01
C PRO A 230 -13.82 11.93 22.32
N SER A 231 -14.03 11.53 23.58
CA SER A 231 -13.97 10.13 24.01
C SER A 231 -15.08 9.28 23.36
N ALA A 232 -16.31 9.80 23.27
CA ALA A 232 -17.42 9.07 22.66
C ALA A 232 -17.21 8.86 21.16
N ILE A 233 -16.66 9.85 20.45
CA ILE A 233 -16.32 9.72 19.04
C ILE A 233 -15.16 8.76 18.82
N LEU A 234 -14.14 8.80 19.67
CA LEU A 234 -13.01 7.87 19.61
C LEU A 234 -13.47 6.42 19.78
N GLU A 235 -14.31 6.13 20.79
CA GLU A 235 -14.87 4.79 21.02
C GLU A 235 -15.72 4.33 19.83
N LYS A 236 -16.57 5.21 19.30
CA LYS A 236 -17.37 4.94 18.10
C LYS A 236 -16.49 4.63 16.88
N ILE A 237 -15.39 5.34 16.71
CA ILE A 237 -14.46 5.07 15.60
C ILE A 237 -13.82 3.70 15.77
N LEU A 238 -13.25 3.40 16.95
CA LEU A 238 -12.59 2.13 17.23
C LEU A 238 -13.50 0.92 16.99
N THR A 239 -14.77 1.01 17.39
CA THR A 239 -15.76 -0.06 17.18
C THR A 239 -16.20 -0.25 15.73
N LEU A 240 -15.98 0.74 14.87
CA LEU A 240 -16.34 0.70 13.46
C LEU A 240 -15.15 0.40 12.53
N LEU A 241 -13.93 0.27 13.06
CA LEU A 241 -12.78 -0.12 12.26
C LEU A 241 -12.91 -1.59 11.81
N PRO A 242 -12.41 -1.94 10.61
CA PRO A 242 -12.43 -3.33 10.12
C PRO A 242 -11.62 -4.26 11.03
N GLU A 243 -12.16 -5.46 11.31
CA GLU A 243 -11.53 -6.46 12.20
C GLU A 243 -10.12 -6.88 11.74
N ASN A 244 -9.90 -6.98 10.43
CA ASN A 244 -8.62 -7.39 9.85
C ASN A 244 -7.61 -6.24 9.66
N LEU A 245 -7.99 -4.98 9.95
CA LEU A 245 -7.11 -3.83 9.72
C LEU A 245 -5.83 -3.94 10.57
N LEU A 246 -5.95 -4.28 11.86
CA LEU A 246 -4.80 -4.47 12.75
C LEU A 246 -3.83 -5.52 12.23
N GLY A 247 -4.34 -6.68 11.81
CA GLY A 247 -3.52 -7.77 11.26
C GLY A 247 -2.81 -7.35 9.97
N THR A 248 -3.51 -6.61 9.11
CA THR A 248 -2.96 -6.05 7.87
C THR A 248 -1.83 -5.07 8.16
N ILE A 249 -2.02 -4.14 9.11
CA ILE A 249 -1.00 -3.16 9.49
C ILE A 249 0.23 -3.84 10.10
N LYS A 250 0.01 -4.77 11.03
CA LYS A 250 1.10 -5.55 11.66
C LYS A 250 1.95 -6.27 10.62
N HIS A 251 1.30 -6.90 9.65
CA HIS A 251 1.98 -7.69 8.64
C HIS A 251 2.65 -6.80 7.57
N LYS A 252 1.92 -5.89 6.95
CA LYS A 252 2.45 -5.11 5.82
C LYS A 252 3.55 -4.12 6.21
N PHE A 253 3.53 -3.54 7.41
CA PHE A 253 4.41 -2.41 7.75
C PHE A 253 5.59 -2.76 8.67
N LEU A 254 5.79 -4.04 8.98
CA LEU A 254 6.90 -4.52 9.83
C LEU A 254 6.94 -3.83 11.21
N VAL A 255 5.78 -3.55 11.79
CA VAL A 255 5.64 -2.80 13.06
C VAL A 255 5.40 -3.69 14.28
N GLY A 256 5.17 -4.99 14.09
CA GLY A 256 4.97 -5.93 15.20
C GLY A 256 3.79 -5.51 16.11
N ASP A 257 3.99 -5.58 17.43
CA ASP A 257 2.91 -5.29 18.41
C ASP A 257 2.52 -3.82 18.48
N THR A 258 3.40 -2.92 18.01
CA THR A 258 3.15 -1.47 17.89
C THR A 258 2.09 -1.15 16.85
N ALA A 259 1.65 -2.11 16.04
CA ALA A 259 0.48 -1.96 15.17
C ALA A 259 -0.76 -1.46 15.94
N ASN A 260 -0.92 -1.84 17.21
CA ASN A 260 -2.03 -1.33 18.03
C ASN A 260 -1.93 0.19 18.23
N ASP A 261 -0.74 0.72 18.50
CA ASP A 261 -0.53 2.15 18.66
C ASP A 261 -0.81 2.92 17.36
N PHE A 262 -0.45 2.34 16.20
CA PHE A 262 -0.81 2.87 14.88
C PHE A 262 -2.33 2.98 14.71
N ILE A 263 -3.07 1.93 15.04
CA ILE A 263 -4.54 1.91 14.97
C ILE A 263 -5.17 2.94 15.92
N GLN A 264 -4.65 3.03 17.15
CA GLN A 264 -5.13 3.99 18.14
C GLN A 264 -4.90 5.43 17.68
N GLU A 265 -3.69 5.76 17.23
CA GLU A 265 -3.37 7.10 16.76
C GLU A 265 -4.10 7.46 15.45
N TYR A 266 -4.39 6.48 14.59
CA TYR A 266 -5.31 6.65 13.47
C TYR A 266 -6.74 7.00 13.92
N ALA A 267 -7.29 6.26 14.88
CA ALA A 267 -8.61 6.56 15.42
C ALA A 267 -8.68 7.95 16.06
N ARG A 268 -7.60 8.37 16.73
CA ARG A 268 -7.47 9.72 17.29
C ARG A 268 -7.40 10.80 16.21
N PHE A 269 -6.67 10.57 15.12
CA PHE A 269 -6.67 11.48 13.98
C PHE A 269 -8.05 11.61 13.33
N MET A 270 -8.75 10.50 13.13
CA MET A 270 -10.12 10.49 12.62
C MET A 270 -11.08 11.21 13.59
N THR A 271 -10.82 11.14 14.89
CA THR A 271 -11.54 11.94 15.90
C THR A 271 -11.29 13.44 15.71
N LEU A 272 -10.04 13.88 15.47
CA LEU A 272 -9.74 15.29 15.16
C LEU A 272 -10.54 15.77 13.93
N ILE A 273 -10.61 14.96 12.88
CA ILE A 273 -11.40 15.27 11.67
C ILE A 273 -12.88 15.51 12.01
N PHE A 274 -13.44 14.81 12.99
CA PHE A 274 -14.83 14.99 13.41
C PHE A 274 -15.05 16.40 13.99
N PHE A 275 -14.12 16.87 14.80
CA PHE A 275 -14.21 18.14 15.50
C PHE A 275 -13.73 19.35 14.70
N THR A 276 -13.44 19.21 13.40
CA THR A 276 -12.98 20.33 12.58
C THR A 276 -13.70 20.47 11.25
N LYS A 277 -13.75 21.72 10.77
CA LYS A 277 -14.16 22.06 9.40
C LYS A 277 -12.94 22.32 8.49
N TYR A 278 -11.73 22.29 9.05
CA TYR A 278 -10.48 22.58 8.34
C TYR A 278 -9.77 21.30 7.92
N THR A 279 -8.89 21.42 6.92
CA THR A 279 -8.02 20.32 6.51
C THR A 279 -6.94 20.08 7.57
N LEU A 280 -6.70 18.81 7.88
CA LEU A 280 -5.62 18.36 8.75
C LEU A 280 -4.64 17.50 7.93
N THR A 281 -3.42 17.33 8.43
CA THR A 281 -2.40 16.48 7.83
C THR A 281 -1.90 15.49 8.88
N PRO A 282 -2.03 14.17 8.63
CA PRO A 282 -1.57 13.16 9.58
C PRO A 282 -0.04 13.01 9.58
N SER A 283 0.49 12.25 10.54
CA SER A 283 1.83 11.67 10.43
C SER A 283 1.88 10.57 9.37
N GLU A 284 3.06 9.99 9.09
CA GLU A 284 3.16 8.95 8.05
C GLU A 284 2.54 7.66 8.50
N GLU A 285 2.82 7.33 9.76
CA GLU A 285 2.35 6.15 10.46
C GLU A 285 0.81 6.12 10.46
N VAL A 286 0.18 7.28 10.68
CA VAL A 286 -1.27 7.43 10.63
C VAL A 286 -1.81 7.46 9.21
N ASP A 287 -1.13 8.10 8.26
CA ASP A 287 -1.54 8.12 6.84
C ASP A 287 -1.55 6.71 6.24
N ILE A 288 -0.57 5.89 6.60
CA ILE A 288 -0.47 4.48 6.22
C ILE A 288 -1.70 3.67 6.67
N VAL A 289 -2.15 3.84 7.92
CA VAL A 289 -3.34 3.15 8.41
C VAL A 289 -4.59 3.66 7.71
N TRP A 290 -4.66 4.97 7.49
CA TRP A 290 -5.74 5.57 6.72
C TRP A 290 -5.77 4.97 5.32
N HIS A 291 -4.61 4.76 4.71
CA HIS A 291 -4.52 4.21 3.38
C HIS A 291 -5.10 2.80 3.29
N GLU A 292 -4.66 1.92 4.18
CA GLU A 292 -5.17 0.54 4.23
C GLU A 292 -6.67 0.48 4.54
N HIS A 293 -7.20 1.33 5.42
CA HIS A 293 -8.63 1.37 5.70
C HIS A 293 -9.44 1.74 4.44
N GLN A 294 -8.93 2.65 3.62
CA GLN A 294 -9.61 3.11 2.41
C GLN A 294 -9.60 2.09 1.26
N MET A 295 -8.79 1.03 1.35
CA MET A 295 -8.72 -0.05 0.36
C MET A 295 -9.96 -0.95 0.35
N ASP A 296 -10.69 -1.04 1.46
CA ASP A 296 -12.06 -1.56 1.47
C ASP A 296 -13.03 -0.40 1.27
N THR A 297 -13.38 -0.11 0.02
CA THR A 297 -14.12 1.12 -0.31
C THR A 297 -15.53 1.10 0.27
N ILE A 298 -16.14 -0.08 0.40
CA ILE A 298 -17.48 -0.26 0.94
C ILE A 298 -17.46 -0.09 2.45
N ALA A 299 -16.51 -0.75 3.14
CA ALA A 299 -16.35 -0.61 4.58
C ALA A 299 -16.00 0.84 4.94
N TYR A 300 -15.07 1.47 4.22
CA TYR A 300 -14.67 2.86 4.46
C TYR A 300 -15.81 3.85 4.24
N ARG A 301 -16.60 3.69 3.16
CA ARG A 301 -17.77 4.53 2.90
C ARG A 301 -18.83 4.38 4.00
N THR A 302 -19.05 3.15 4.47
CA THR A 302 -19.97 2.85 5.59
C THR A 302 -19.47 3.46 6.90
N PHE A 303 -18.18 3.35 7.19
CA PHE A 303 -17.53 4.00 8.33
C PHE A 303 -17.72 5.52 8.27
N CYS A 304 -17.47 6.13 7.11
CA CYS A 304 -17.61 7.57 6.93
C CYS A 304 -19.06 8.04 7.18
N ASP A 305 -20.04 7.33 6.62
CA ASP A 305 -21.46 7.62 6.82
C ASP A 305 -21.86 7.50 8.30
N LYS A 306 -21.49 6.40 8.95
CA LYS A 306 -21.82 6.17 10.36
C LYS A 306 -21.17 7.18 11.30
N VAL A 307 -19.92 7.57 11.07
CA VAL A 307 -19.19 8.49 11.95
C VAL A 307 -19.53 9.94 11.64
N TYR A 308 -19.50 10.35 10.37
CA TYR A 308 -19.56 11.76 9.97
C TYR A 308 -20.82 12.15 9.20
N GLY A 309 -21.66 11.21 8.78
CA GLY A 309 -22.80 11.45 7.88
C GLY A 309 -22.39 11.94 6.48
N ARG A 310 -21.11 11.84 6.14
CA ARG A 310 -20.54 12.25 4.86
C ARG A 310 -19.25 11.51 4.58
N PHE A 311 -18.87 11.45 3.31
CA PHE A 311 -17.59 10.89 2.91
C PHE A 311 -16.41 11.79 3.33
N ILE A 312 -15.34 11.19 3.84
CA ILE A 312 -14.09 11.89 4.16
C ILE A 312 -13.09 11.63 3.03
N HIS A 313 -12.82 12.68 2.24
CA HIS A 313 -11.88 12.60 1.13
C HIS A 313 -10.42 12.67 1.63
N HIS A 314 -9.58 11.79 1.10
CA HIS A 314 -8.12 11.95 1.16
C HIS A 314 -7.67 12.79 -0.05
N SER A 315 -6.65 13.63 0.13
CA SER A 315 -6.12 14.48 -0.94
C SER A 315 -4.60 14.38 -0.93
N PRO A 316 -4.00 13.69 -1.92
CA PRO A 316 -2.55 13.53 -1.95
C PRO A 316 -1.86 14.85 -2.28
N THR A 317 -0.58 14.93 -1.95
CA THR A 317 0.28 16.02 -2.42
C THR A 317 0.40 16.03 -3.94
N VAL A 318 0.37 17.24 -4.50
CA VAL A 318 0.68 17.53 -5.92
C VAL A 318 2.18 17.78 -6.14
N GLY A 319 2.96 17.78 -5.05
CA GLY A 319 4.40 18.04 -5.07
C GLY A 319 4.76 19.53 -5.20
N GLY A 320 6.06 19.81 -5.15
CA GLY A 320 6.60 21.16 -5.24
C GLY A 320 6.62 21.94 -3.92
N ASN A 321 7.34 23.06 -3.93
CA ASN A 321 7.64 23.83 -2.71
C ASN A 321 6.40 24.42 -2.04
N ALA A 322 5.45 24.94 -2.83
CA ALA A 322 4.24 25.53 -2.29
C ALA A 322 3.40 24.51 -1.50
N ASP A 323 3.29 23.29 -2.03
CA ASP A 323 2.54 22.22 -1.40
C ASP A 323 3.27 21.66 -0.17
N ALA A 324 4.61 21.60 -0.22
CA ALA A 324 5.45 21.25 0.94
C ALA A 324 5.25 22.24 2.11
N VAL A 325 5.28 23.55 1.85
CA VAL A 325 5.03 24.57 2.89
C VAL A 325 3.60 24.47 3.44
N LYS A 326 2.61 24.29 2.56
CA LYS A 326 1.21 24.13 2.94
C LYS A 326 1.00 22.93 3.87
N PHE A 327 1.48 21.74 3.50
CA PHE A 327 1.32 20.53 4.30
C PHE A 327 2.14 20.57 5.59
N SER A 328 3.31 21.21 5.58
CA SER A 328 4.06 21.51 6.81
C SER A 328 3.21 22.34 7.78
N ASN A 329 2.57 23.42 7.32
CA ASN A 329 1.70 24.22 8.18
C ASN A 329 0.50 23.43 8.71
N PHE A 330 -0.19 22.67 7.86
CA PHE A 330 -1.32 21.84 8.27
C PHE A 330 -0.92 20.75 9.28
N TYR A 331 0.26 20.17 9.15
CA TYR A 331 0.77 19.20 10.10
C TYR A 331 1.01 19.84 11.47
N GLN A 332 1.62 21.03 11.53
CA GLN A 332 1.79 21.76 12.79
C GLN A 332 0.44 22.07 13.46
N GLU A 333 -0.53 22.55 12.68
CA GLU A 333 -1.89 22.80 13.17
C GLU A 333 -2.57 21.52 13.66
N THR A 334 -2.28 20.38 13.04
CA THR A 334 -2.80 19.08 13.49
C THR A 334 -2.22 18.68 14.84
N LEU A 335 -0.91 18.85 15.06
CA LEU A 335 -0.26 18.57 16.34
C LEU A 335 -0.80 19.45 17.46
N ASP A 336 -1.00 20.75 17.20
CA ASP A 336 -1.51 21.68 18.21
C ASP A 336 -3.00 21.46 18.48
N PHE A 337 -3.78 21.09 17.46
CA PHE A 337 -5.16 20.69 17.64
C PHE A 337 -5.29 19.37 18.41
N TYR A 338 -4.40 18.40 18.16
CA TYR A 338 -4.32 17.16 18.93
C TYR A 338 -4.14 17.47 20.42
N LYS A 339 -3.14 18.29 20.77
CA LYS A 339 -2.88 18.70 22.15
C LYS A 339 -4.09 19.36 22.78
N PHE A 340 -4.73 20.26 22.04
CA PHE A 340 -5.94 20.94 22.50
C PHE A 340 -7.09 19.96 22.75
N LEU A 341 -7.38 19.04 21.81
CA LEU A 341 -8.56 18.18 21.89
C LEU A 341 -8.40 17.11 22.97
N PHE A 342 -7.23 16.49 23.05
CA PHE A 342 -6.97 15.37 23.96
C PHE A 342 -6.30 15.74 25.27
N LYS A 343 -5.88 17.00 25.43
CA LYS A 343 -5.18 17.51 26.62
C LYS A 343 -3.86 16.78 26.90
N GLU A 344 -3.21 16.29 25.86
CA GLU A 344 -1.90 15.64 25.94
C GLU A 344 -1.14 15.75 24.62
N SER A 345 0.20 15.68 24.65
CA SER A 345 0.99 15.60 23.42
C SER A 345 0.86 14.22 22.76
N PRO A 346 0.92 14.13 21.42
CA PRO A 346 0.99 12.85 20.73
C PRO A 346 2.35 12.14 21.00
N PRO A 347 2.44 10.81 20.83
CA PRO A 347 3.68 10.07 21.04
C PRO A 347 4.68 10.35 19.91
N ILE A 348 5.94 10.66 20.25
CA ILE A 348 6.91 11.23 19.29
C ILE A 348 7.32 10.26 18.18
N GLY A 349 7.29 8.95 18.43
CA GLY A 349 7.62 7.91 17.46
C GLY A 349 6.53 7.66 16.41
N LEU A 350 5.30 8.15 16.64
CA LEU A 350 4.20 8.10 15.66
C LEU A 350 3.82 9.47 15.15
N TRP A 351 4.14 10.52 15.89
CA TRP A 351 3.90 11.91 15.53
C TRP A 351 5.19 12.70 15.73
N PRO A 352 6.16 12.52 14.82
CA PRO A 352 7.41 13.27 14.88
C PRO A 352 7.14 14.78 14.80
N ASN A 353 8.09 15.60 15.23
CA ASN A 353 7.98 17.04 15.03
C ASN A 353 7.96 17.37 13.52
N ASN A 354 7.57 18.60 13.20
CA ASN A 354 7.40 19.03 11.81
C ASN A 354 8.67 18.86 10.95
N CYS A 355 9.84 19.21 11.51
CA CYS A 355 11.11 19.12 10.80
C CYS A 355 11.44 17.66 10.46
N ASP A 356 11.19 16.74 11.39
CA ASP A 356 11.45 15.31 11.21
C ASP A 356 10.44 14.66 10.27
N ARG A 357 9.15 15.04 10.35
CA ARG A 357 8.09 14.57 9.46
C ARG A 357 8.43 14.86 8.01
N PHE A 358 8.86 16.09 7.67
CA PHE A 358 9.13 16.50 6.28
C PHE A 358 10.61 16.39 5.89
N ASN A 359 11.44 15.72 6.68
CA ASN A 359 12.82 15.44 6.31
C ASN A 359 12.86 14.37 5.20
N PRO A 360 13.41 14.66 4.01
CA PRO A 360 13.46 13.70 2.90
C PRO A 360 14.19 12.39 3.24
N ARG A 361 15.07 12.38 4.25
CA ARG A 361 15.75 11.16 4.72
C ARG A 361 14.83 10.23 5.53
N ASN A 362 13.77 10.77 6.11
CA ASN A 362 12.83 10.05 6.97
C ASN A 362 11.54 9.64 6.24
N PHE A 363 11.21 10.34 5.15
CA PHE A 363 9.86 10.46 4.58
C PHE A 363 9.60 9.58 3.34
N VAL A 364 10.42 8.54 3.09
CA VAL A 364 10.23 7.72 1.90
C VAL A 364 10.34 6.27 2.29
N GLY A 365 9.34 5.48 1.91
CA GLY A 365 9.35 4.02 1.96
C GLY A 365 8.89 3.44 0.65
N SER A 366 8.89 2.11 0.55
CA SER A 366 8.49 1.41 -0.67
C SER A 366 7.99 0.02 -0.39
N TRP A 367 7.10 -0.42 -1.27
CA TRP A 367 6.56 -1.78 -1.28
C TRP A 367 7.55 -2.77 -1.90
N TYR A 368 7.80 -3.86 -1.19
CA TYR A 368 8.64 -4.95 -1.65
C TYR A 368 7.90 -6.28 -1.52
N SER A 369 8.14 -7.17 -2.47
CA SER A 369 7.93 -8.60 -2.25
C SER A 369 9.03 -9.12 -1.34
N PHE A 370 8.63 -9.56 -0.15
CA PHE A 370 9.56 -10.14 0.82
C PHE A 370 10.06 -11.51 0.36
N ALA A 371 9.20 -12.32 -0.28
CA ALA A 371 9.60 -13.63 -0.80
C ALA A 371 10.66 -13.50 -1.90
N ARG A 372 10.52 -12.51 -2.78
CA ARG A 372 11.54 -12.23 -3.80
C ARG A 372 12.83 -11.69 -3.21
N LEU A 373 12.77 -10.89 -2.13
CA LEU A 373 13.98 -10.49 -1.40
C LEU A 373 14.68 -11.71 -0.77
N PHE A 374 13.92 -12.66 -0.23
CA PHE A 374 14.45 -13.92 0.26
C PHE A 374 15.16 -14.70 -0.85
N ASP A 375 14.56 -14.81 -2.03
CA ASP A 375 15.16 -15.45 -3.21
C ASP A 375 16.47 -14.77 -3.64
N CYS A 376 16.48 -13.44 -3.67
CA CYS A 376 17.70 -12.67 -3.96
C CYS A 376 18.81 -13.02 -2.96
N ALA A 377 18.48 -13.11 -1.68
CA ALA A 377 19.42 -13.49 -0.65
C ALA A 377 19.90 -14.95 -0.78
N VAL A 378 19.04 -15.89 -1.20
CA VAL A 378 19.44 -17.30 -1.44
C VAL A 378 20.51 -17.36 -2.52
N VAL A 379 20.26 -16.69 -3.65
CA VAL A 379 21.17 -16.69 -4.80
C VAL A 379 22.49 -16.02 -4.43
N LEU A 380 22.45 -14.84 -3.82
CA LEU A 380 23.66 -14.13 -3.40
C LEU A 380 24.47 -14.90 -2.36
N SER A 381 23.81 -15.56 -1.41
CA SER A 381 24.49 -16.36 -0.39
C SER A 381 25.23 -17.55 -1.00
N ARG A 382 24.60 -18.26 -1.95
CA ARG A 382 25.23 -19.37 -2.69
C ARG A 382 26.44 -18.92 -3.50
N GLU A 383 26.33 -17.82 -4.24
CA GLU A 383 27.42 -17.28 -5.07
C GLU A 383 28.63 -16.81 -4.25
N ASN A 384 28.41 -16.37 -3.01
CA ASN A 384 29.45 -15.79 -2.15
C ASN A 384 29.87 -16.71 -0.99
N GLY A 385 29.41 -17.97 -0.98
CA GLY A 385 29.69 -18.93 0.09
C GLY A 385 29.26 -18.45 1.48
N GLY A 386 28.18 -17.65 1.56
CA GLY A 386 27.69 -17.06 2.80
C GLY A 386 28.55 -15.91 3.37
N SER A 387 29.53 -15.40 2.61
CA SER A 387 30.40 -14.32 3.04
C SER A 387 29.65 -12.98 3.18
N ARG A 388 30.16 -12.08 4.02
CA ARG A 388 29.62 -10.72 4.15
C ARG A 388 29.92 -9.91 2.89
N LEU A 389 28.90 -9.26 2.34
CA LEU A 389 29.02 -8.36 1.19
C LEU A 389 29.12 -6.90 1.64
N THR A 390 30.06 -6.15 1.07
CA THR A 390 30.26 -4.70 1.35
C THR A 390 29.21 -3.83 0.66
N ASN A 391 28.68 -4.27 -0.49
CA ASN A 391 27.67 -3.58 -1.29
C ASN A 391 26.31 -4.31 -1.29
N LEU A 392 25.99 -5.05 -0.22
CA LEU A 392 24.81 -5.93 -0.13
C LEU A 392 23.52 -5.29 -0.64
N THR A 393 23.20 -4.06 -0.22
CA THR A 393 21.97 -3.37 -0.63
C THR A 393 21.89 -3.17 -2.15
N GLN A 394 23.00 -2.82 -2.79
CA GLN A 394 23.05 -2.61 -4.25
C GLN A 394 22.88 -3.94 -4.99
N GLU A 395 23.54 -5.00 -4.54
CA GLU A 395 23.41 -6.34 -5.14
C GLU A 395 21.99 -6.91 -4.97
N MET A 396 21.40 -6.74 -3.78
CA MET A 396 20.00 -7.13 -3.51
C MET A 396 19.04 -6.41 -4.46
N PHE A 397 19.18 -5.10 -4.65
CA PHE A 397 18.31 -4.36 -5.58
C PHE A 397 18.50 -4.78 -7.03
N LYS A 398 19.77 -4.92 -7.46
CA LYS A 398 20.08 -5.38 -8.81
C LYS A 398 19.39 -6.70 -9.09
N ARG A 399 19.53 -7.68 -8.19
CA ARG A 399 18.86 -8.98 -8.31
C ARG A 399 17.34 -8.84 -8.24
N TYR A 400 16.81 -8.06 -7.31
CA TYR A 400 15.37 -7.89 -7.16
C TYR A 400 14.71 -7.46 -8.48
N PHE A 401 15.30 -6.53 -9.24
CA PHE A 401 14.71 -6.05 -10.49
C PHE A 401 15.12 -6.82 -11.75
N GLU A 402 16.34 -7.36 -11.81
CA GLU A 402 16.86 -7.99 -13.04
C GLU A 402 16.64 -9.50 -13.10
N TRP A 403 16.27 -10.12 -12.00
CA TRP A 403 16.22 -11.57 -11.93
C TRP A 403 15.07 -12.15 -12.76
N THR A 404 15.42 -12.96 -13.76
CA THR A 404 14.50 -13.63 -14.70
C THR A 404 14.55 -15.16 -14.59
N GLY A 405 15.26 -15.70 -13.59
CA GLY A 405 15.50 -17.13 -13.45
C GLY A 405 14.35 -17.85 -12.73
N LYS A 406 14.43 -19.18 -12.56
CA LYS A 406 13.75 -19.86 -11.47
C LYS A 406 14.74 -19.97 -10.33
N VAL A 407 14.39 -19.58 -9.10
CA VAL A 407 15.16 -20.01 -7.95
C VAL A 407 14.69 -21.43 -7.88
N ARG A 408 15.61 -22.37 -8.11
CA ARG A 408 15.33 -23.77 -7.84
C ARG A 408 15.17 -23.91 -6.32
N MET A 409 14.04 -23.40 -5.81
CA MET A 409 13.43 -23.78 -4.53
C MET A 409 13.13 -25.28 -4.53
N TYR A 410 13.15 -25.89 -5.72
CA TYR A 410 12.88 -27.28 -6.03
C TYR A 410 14.03 -27.91 -6.83
N GLU A 411 15.28 -27.83 -6.36
CA GLU A 411 16.21 -28.90 -6.77
C GLU A 411 15.66 -30.18 -6.14
N GLU A 412 14.89 -30.92 -6.94
CA GLU A 412 14.83 -32.37 -6.82
C GLU A 412 16.26 -32.87 -6.62
N ASN A 413 16.40 -33.83 -5.71
CA ASN A 413 17.63 -34.57 -5.53
C ASN A 413 18.21 -34.99 -6.89
N ASP A 414 19.19 -34.24 -7.41
CA ASP A 414 20.15 -34.75 -8.38
C ASP A 414 21.11 -35.69 -7.62
N LYS A 415 20.54 -36.78 -7.12
CA LYS A 415 21.22 -38.02 -6.76
C LYS A 415 20.71 -39.13 -7.67
N GLU A 416 20.78 -38.93 -8.99
CA GLU A 416 20.59 -40.04 -9.92
C GLU A 416 21.40 -39.95 -11.24
N ASN A 417 22.37 -39.02 -11.35
CA ASN A 417 23.35 -39.04 -12.46
C ASN A 417 24.80 -39.12 -11.96
N ALA A 418 25.04 -39.95 -10.95
CA ALA A 418 26.38 -40.37 -10.54
C ALA A 418 26.48 -41.91 -10.45
N ILE A 419 25.80 -42.63 -11.35
CA ILE A 419 26.15 -44.00 -11.73
C ILE A 419 25.80 -44.15 -13.22
N GLU A 420 26.74 -43.78 -14.09
CA GLU A 420 27.17 -44.57 -15.25
C GLU A 420 28.54 -44.08 -15.74
#